data_AF-A0A1G7HQ69-F1
#
_entry.id   AF-A0A1G7HQ69-F1
#
_cell.length_a   1.000
_cell.length_b   1.000
_cell.length_c   1.000
_cell.angle_alpha   90.00
_cell.angle_beta   90.00
_cell.angle_gamma   90.00
#
_symmetry.space_group_name_H-M   'P 1'
#
loop_
_entity.id
_entity.type
_entity.pdbx_description
1 polymer ?
#
loop_
_entity_poly.entity_id
_entity_poly.type
_entity_poly.pdbx_seq_one_letter_code
_entity_poly.pdbx_strand_id
1 'polypeptide(L)'
;MWNIARNTSAKLLFYGNENTLKFIKDIKKQYPIECSFETLNDWDNFLIIAKTFFKDDNIIIVLSRKEQLSYHRNMSKIPTYLNTYFKKTSCILIYPMQSSLNTTQKITVTNPSLMEPLEKLEEISKTIAKLFTYK
;
A
#
# COMPACT_ATOMS: atom_id res chain seq x y z
N MET A 1 -2.67 9.76 2.33
CA MET A 1 -3.02 9.83 3.76
C MET A 1 -3.04 11.27 4.29
N TRP A 2 -1.91 11.99 4.33
CA TRP A 2 -1.87 13.36 4.87
C TRP A 2 -2.85 14.34 4.22
N ASN A 3 -3.01 14.28 2.90
CA ASN A 3 -3.97 15.14 2.19
C ASN A 3 -5.41 14.84 2.59
N ILE A 4 -5.74 13.59 2.93
CA ILE A 4 -7.09 13.24 3.40
C ILE A 4 -7.36 13.98 4.71
N ALA A 5 -6.46 13.86 5.69
CA ALA A 5 -6.60 14.56 6.96
C ALA A 5 -6.74 16.08 6.80
N ARG A 6 -5.89 16.68 5.95
CA ARG A 6 -5.90 18.14 5.72
C ARG A 6 -7.16 18.64 5.01
N ASN A 7 -7.70 17.87 4.06
CA ASN A 7 -8.84 18.31 3.26
C ASN A 7 -10.20 17.96 3.88
N THR A 8 -10.25 16.94 4.75
CA THR A 8 -11.50 16.47 5.37
C THR A 8 -11.65 16.87 6.82
N SER A 9 -10.60 17.45 7.43
CA SER A 9 -10.49 17.67 8.88
C SER A 9 -10.72 16.41 9.71
N ALA A 10 -10.60 15.22 9.10
CA ALA A 10 -10.73 13.96 9.79
C ALA A 10 -9.49 13.66 10.63
N LYS A 11 -9.72 13.17 11.86
CA LYS A 11 -8.66 12.66 12.72
C LYS A 11 -8.18 11.30 12.20
N LEU A 12 -6.87 11.17 11.95
CA LEU A 12 -6.30 9.87 11.58
C LEU A 12 -5.89 9.07 12.82
N LEU A 13 -6.23 7.78 12.83
CA LEU A 13 -5.77 6.83 13.85
C LEU A 13 -4.86 5.78 13.18
N PHE A 14 -3.58 5.80 13.52
CA PHE A 14 -2.58 4.91 12.93
C PHE A 14 -2.36 3.67 13.81
N TYR A 15 -2.52 2.51 13.21
CA TYR A 15 -2.20 1.20 13.79
C TYR A 15 -0.96 0.61 13.14
N GLY A 16 -0.04 0.08 13.94
CA GLY A 16 1.13 -0.64 13.42
C GLY A 16 2.16 -0.98 14.48
N ASN A 17 3.23 -1.64 14.06
CA ASN A 17 4.36 -1.93 14.93
C ASN A 17 5.05 -0.63 15.36
N GLU A 18 5.63 -0.61 16.55
CA GLU A 18 6.35 0.52 17.15
C GLU A 18 7.36 1.17 16.19
N ASN A 19 8.13 0.37 15.45
CA ASN A 19 9.12 0.88 14.51
C ASN A 19 8.47 1.69 13.38
N THR A 20 7.37 1.18 12.82
CA THR A 20 6.60 1.88 11.78
C THR A 20 5.94 3.14 12.32
N LEU A 21 5.33 3.07 13.51
CA LEU A 21 4.68 4.21 14.13
C LEU A 21 5.69 5.31 14.49
N LYS A 22 6.90 4.95 14.92
CA LYS A 22 7.99 5.91 15.17
C LYS A 22 8.33 6.68 13.89
N PHE A 23 8.50 5.99 12.77
CA PHE A 23 8.75 6.63 11.49
C PHE A 23 7.62 7.59 11.08
N ILE A 24 6.36 7.17 11.21
CA ILE A 24 5.20 8.01 10.90
C ILE A 24 5.12 9.24 11.84
N LYS A 25 5.47 9.09 13.13
CA LYS A 25 5.55 10.20 14.09
C LYS A 25 6.63 11.21 13.70
N ASP A 26 7.76 10.77 13.18
CA ASP A 26 8.81 11.67 12.72
C ASP A 26 8.37 12.47 11.48
N ILE A 27 7.60 11.86 10.56
CA ILE A 27 6.96 12.59 9.45
C ILE A 27 5.93 13.59 9.97
N LYS A 28 5.12 13.22 10.97
CA LYS A 28 4.15 14.14 11.61
C LYS A 28 4.80 15.40 12.16
N LYS A 29 6.02 15.32 12.72
CA LYS A 29 6.75 16.49 13.23
C LYS A 29 7.01 17.53 12.14
N GLN A 30 7.28 17.08 10.91
CA GLN A 30 7.50 17.95 9.76
C GLN A 30 6.18 18.46 9.15
N TYR A 31 5.15 17.62 9.17
CA TYR A 31 3.83 17.93 8.59
C TYR A 31 2.72 17.68 9.61
N PRO A 32 2.37 18.67 10.45
CA PRO A 32 1.38 18.49 11.50
C PRO A 32 -0.02 18.20 10.95
N ILE A 33 -0.66 17.16 11.49
CA ILE A 33 -2.07 16.82 11.27
C ILE A 33 -2.66 16.27 12.58
N GLU A 34 -3.99 16.35 12.71
CA GLU A 34 -4.68 15.72 13.84
C GLU A 34 -4.66 14.19 13.69
N CYS A 35 -3.85 13.54 14.53
CA CYS A 35 -3.73 12.09 14.51
C CYS A 35 -3.27 11.49 15.84
N SER A 36 -3.71 10.25 16.06
CA SER A 36 -3.39 9.38 17.19
C SER A 36 -2.70 8.09 16.71
N PHE A 37 -2.02 7.40 17.62
CA PHE A 37 -1.20 6.22 17.31
C PHE A 37 -1.48 5.13 18.33
N GLU A 38 -1.74 3.92 17.85
CA GLU A 38 -1.95 2.73 18.68
C GLU A 38 -1.10 1.57 18.15
N THR A 39 -0.36 0.94 19.05
CA THR A 39 0.51 -0.18 18.68
C THR A 39 -0.33 -1.39 18.32
N LEU A 40 -0.05 -1.97 17.15
CA LEU A 40 -0.62 -3.23 16.68
C LEU A 40 0.53 -4.15 16.27
N ASN A 41 0.93 -5.01 17.21
CA ASN A 41 2.05 -5.93 17.01
C ASN A 41 1.62 -7.27 16.38
N ASP A 42 0.35 -7.65 16.53
CA ASP A 42 -0.16 -8.90 16.00
C ASP A 42 -1.46 -8.69 15.21
N TRP A 43 -1.47 -9.18 13.97
CA TRP A 43 -2.64 -9.20 13.11
C TRP A 43 -3.79 -10.05 13.67
N ASP A 44 -3.54 -10.99 14.58
CA ASP A 44 -4.60 -11.72 15.28
C ASP A 44 -5.48 -10.78 16.13
N ASN A 45 -4.93 -9.66 16.61
CA ASN A 45 -5.67 -8.65 17.36
C ASN A 45 -6.46 -7.68 16.46
N PHE A 46 -6.39 -7.81 15.13
CA PHE A 46 -7.12 -6.96 14.20
C PHE A 46 -8.63 -6.96 14.50
N LEU A 47 -9.22 -8.13 14.79
CA LEU A 47 -10.66 -8.23 15.07
C LEU A 47 -11.06 -7.57 16.39
N ILE A 48 -10.13 -7.42 17.34
CA ILE A 48 -10.38 -6.73 18.61
C ILE A 48 -10.45 -5.23 18.36
N ILE A 49 -9.47 -4.69 17.64
CA ILE A 49 -9.42 -3.26 17.26
C ILE A 49 -10.58 -2.92 16.32
N ALA A 50 -10.93 -3.82 15.42
CA ALA A 50 -12.08 -3.71 14.54
C ALA A 50 -13.39 -3.34 15.26
N LYS A 51 -13.57 -3.76 16.52
CA LYS A 51 -14.76 -3.43 17.32
C LYS A 51 -14.82 -1.98 17.77
N THR A 52 -13.70 -1.24 17.72
CA THR A 52 -13.65 0.17 18.12
C THR A 52 -14.02 1.12 16.98
N PHE A 53 -14.14 0.61 15.75
CA PHE A 53 -14.50 1.42 14.59
C PHE A 53 -15.98 1.80 14.60
N PHE A 54 -16.26 3.07 14.33
CA PHE A 54 -17.61 3.61 14.22
C PHE A 54 -18.14 3.48 12.78
N LYS A 55 -19.46 3.61 12.63
CA LYS A 55 -20.16 3.43 11.35
C LYS A 55 -19.63 4.34 10.24
N ASP A 56 -19.22 5.56 10.60
CA ASP A 56 -18.81 6.60 9.65
C ASP A 56 -17.28 6.66 9.46
N ASP A 57 -16.54 5.71 10.04
CA ASP A 57 -15.10 5.63 9.87
C ASP A 57 -14.71 5.07 8.49
N ASN A 58 -13.54 5.48 8.02
CA ASN A 58 -12.90 4.90 6.85
C ASN A 58 -11.70 4.03 7.26
N ILE A 59 -11.67 2.80 6.76
CA ILE A 59 -10.61 1.84 7.09
C ILE A 59 -9.60 1.77 5.93
N ILE A 60 -8.34 2.09 6.19
CA ILE A 60 -7.26 1.99 5.20
C ILE A 60 -6.24 0.97 5.70
N ILE A 61 -6.04 -0.10 4.92
CA ILE A 61 -5.12 -1.19 5.30
C ILE A 61 -4.05 -1.34 4.23
N VAL A 62 -2.79 -1.30 4.66
CA VAL A 62 -1.63 -1.60 3.82
C VAL A 62 -1.24 -3.04 4.04
N LEU A 63 -1.33 -3.84 2.98
CA LEU A 63 -1.08 -5.28 3.00
C LEU A 63 0.11 -5.63 2.11
N SER A 64 0.92 -6.58 2.57
CA SER A 64 1.98 -7.18 1.77
C SER A 64 1.41 -8.36 0.97
N ARG A 65 1.98 -8.63 -0.21
CA ARG A 65 1.64 -9.84 -0.97
C ARG A 65 2.33 -11.06 -0.35
N LYS A 66 1.79 -12.25 -0.61
CA LYS A 66 2.39 -13.51 -0.13
C LYS A 66 3.84 -13.64 -0.62
N GLU A 67 4.69 -14.25 0.21
CA GLU A 67 6.13 -14.45 -0.05
C GLU A 67 6.98 -13.17 -0.14
N GLN A 68 6.54 -12.08 0.48
CA GLN A 68 7.25 -10.80 0.48
C GLN A 68 7.69 -10.42 1.88
N LEU A 69 8.71 -9.55 1.99
CA LEU A 69 9.45 -9.29 3.24
C LEU A 69 8.55 -8.91 4.42
N SER A 70 7.51 -8.11 4.19
CA SER A 70 6.58 -7.64 5.22
C SER A 70 5.30 -8.47 5.33
N TYR A 71 5.25 -9.66 4.69
CA TYR A 71 4.07 -10.52 4.73
C TYR A 71 3.88 -11.19 6.10
N HIS A 72 2.66 -11.10 6.62
CA HIS A 72 2.23 -11.85 7.79
C HIS A 72 1.10 -12.81 7.40
N ARG A 73 1.10 -14.04 7.91
CA ARG A 73 0.13 -15.08 7.53
C ARG A 73 -1.33 -14.63 7.67
N ASN A 74 -1.63 -13.87 8.73
CA ASN A 74 -2.98 -13.38 8.99
C ASN A 74 -3.44 -12.25 8.06
N MET A 75 -2.55 -11.62 7.28
CA MET A 75 -2.95 -10.64 6.26
C MET A 75 -3.89 -11.25 5.22
N SER A 76 -3.72 -12.54 4.90
CA SER A 76 -4.60 -13.26 3.97
C SER A 76 -6.06 -13.36 4.45
N LYS A 77 -6.30 -13.24 5.75
CA LYS A 77 -7.65 -13.30 6.36
C LYS A 77 -8.35 -11.95 6.35
N ILE A 78 -7.62 -10.84 6.18
CA ILE A 78 -8.16 -9.48 6.27
C ILE A 78 -9.31 -9.23 5.28
N PRO A 79 -9.21 -9.59 3.99
CA PRO A 79 -10.33 -9.41 3.07
C PRO A 79 -11.61 -10.15 3.52
N THR A 80 -11.46 -11.36 4.05
CA THR A 80 -12.57 -12.15 4.58
C THR A 80 -13.22 -11.47 5.78
N TYR A 81 -12.41 -10.92 6.70
CA TYR A 81 -12.92 -10.18 7.85
C TYR A 81 -13.65 -8.91 7.44
N LEU A 82 -13.11 -8.14 6.49
CA LEU A 82 -13.78 -6.96 5.95
C LEU A 82 -15.14 -7.31 5.34
N ASN A 83 -15.19 -8.37 4.53
CA ASN A 83 -16.45 -8.80 3.93
C ASN A 83 -17.45 -9.36 4.95
N THR A 84 -17.00 -9.84 6.11
CA THR A 84 -17.90 -10.41 7.13
C THR A 84 -18.41 -9.34 8.08
N TYR A 85 -17.51 -8.49 8.60
CA TYR A 85 -17.81 -7.57 9.70
C TYR A 85 -17.98 -6.11 9.25
N PHE A 86 -17.42 -5.71 8.11
CA PHE A 86 -17.33 -4.31 7.67
C PHE A 86 -18.09 -4.02 6.37
N LYS A 87 -19.14 -4.79 6.08
CA LYS A 87 -19.94 -4.66 4.84
C LYS A 87 -20.49 -3.25 4.57
N LYS A 88 -20.71 -2.46 5.63
CA LYS A 88 -21.28 -1.10 5.55
C LYS A 88 -20.25 0.00 5.76
N THR A 89 -18.98 -0.36 5.94
CA THR A 89 -17.89 0.58 6.23
C THR A 89 -17.05 0.75 4.97
N SER A 90 -16.70 1.99 4.65
CA SER A 90 -15.82 2.26 3.51
C SER A 90 -14.41 1.80 3.82
N CYS A 91 -13.83 0.96 2.95
CA CYS A 91 -12.47 0.44 3.12
C CYS A 91 -11.61 0.61 1.86
N ILE A 92 -10.33 0.91 2.06
CA ILE A 92 -9.30 0.96 1.01
C ILE A 92 -8.21 -0.05 1.34
N LEU A 93 -7.97 -0.98 0.42
CA LEU A 93 -6.88 -1.95 0.51
C LEU A 93 -5.73 -1.52 -0.40
N ILE A 94 -4.56 -1.33 0.18
CA ILE A 94 -3.36 -0.93 -0.54
C ILE A 94 -2.38 -2.10 -0.54
N TYR A 95 -1.99 -2.55 -1.72
CA TYR A 95 -0.91 -3.53 -1.91
C TYR A 95 0.26 -2.84 -2.61
N PRO A 96 1.27 -2.35 -1.85
CA PRO A 96 2.40 -1.65 -2.43
C PRO A 96 3.14 -2.55 -3.43
N MET A 97 3.68 -1.95 -4.48
CA MET A 97 4.61 -2.65 -5.35
C MET A 97 5.86 -3.02 -4.54
N GLN A 98 6.25 -4.28 -4.58
CA GLN A 98 7.42 -4.79 -3.88
C GLN A 98 8.46 -5.14 -4.92
N SER A 99 9.68 -4.61 -4.77
CA SER A 99 10.81 -5.08 -5.58
C SER A 99 11.12 -6.50 -5.15
N SER A 100 10.96 -7.45 -6.08
CA SER A 100 11.24 -8.86 -5.82
C SER A 100 12.70 -9.01 -5.42
N LEU A 101 12.97 -9.29 -4.15
CA LEU A 101 14.26 -9.82 -3.72
C LEU A 101 14.31 -11.27 -4.21
N ASN A 102 14.91 -11.44 -5.38
CA ASN A 102 15.26 -12.72 -6.01
C ASN A 102 14.05 -13.58 -6.43
N THR A 103 13.78 -13.59 -7.73
CA THR A 103 13.58 -14.74 -8.61
C THR A 103 12.77 -14.27 -9.80
N THR A 104 13.34 -14.46 -10.99
CA THR A 104 12.78 -14.37 -12.34
C THR A 104 11.26 -14.58 -12.42
N GLN A 105 10.47 -13.57 -12.05
CA GLN A 105 9.04 -13.58 -12.31
C GLN A 105 8.86 -13.12 -13.75
N LYS A 106 8.33 -14.01 -14.60
CA LYS A 106 7.83 -13.71 -15.93
C LYS A 106 7.18 -12.33 -15.90
N ILE A 107 7.83 -11.37 -16.56
CA ILE A 107 7.34 -10.01 -16.71
C ILE A 107 5.97 -10.14 -17.34
N THR A 108 4.92 -9.99 -16.54
CA THR A 108 3.56 -10.01 -17.06
C THR A 108 3.34 -8.64 -17.66
N VAL A 109 3.27 -8.60 -18.99
CA VAL A 109 3.24 -7.39 -19.84
C VAL A 109 2.03 -6.49 -19.54
N THR A 110 1.10 -6.93 -18.69
CA THR A 110 -0.09 -6.16 -18.29
C THR A 110 0.14 -5.23 -17.09
N ASN A 111 1.37 -5.02 -16.63
CA ASN A 111 1.62 -4.04 -15.57
C ASN A 111 1.67 -2.62 -16.16
N PRO A 112 0.70 -1.72 -15.87
CA PRO A 112 0.66 -0.38 -16.43
C PRO A 112 1.86 0.49 -15.99
N SER A 113 2.54 0.17 -14.89
CA SER A 113 3.77 0.87 -14.50
C SER A 113 4.99 0.53 -15.38
N LEU A 114 4.87 -0.47 -16.25
CA LEU A 114 5.91 -0.88 -17.20
C LEU A 114 5.66 -0.37 -18.62
N MET A 115 4.52 0.30 -18.90
CA MET A 115 4.22 0.86 -20.23
C MET A 115 5.20 1.98 -20.59
N GLU A 116 5.44 2.94 -19.68
CA GLU A 116 6.32 4.08 -19.95
C GLU A 116 7.79 3.66 -20.20
N PRO A 117 8.40 2.74 -19.43
CA PRO A 117 9.72 2.19 -19.78
C PRO A 117 9.75 1.40 -21.09
N LEU A 118 8.67 0.70 -21.46
CA LEU A 118 8.60 -0.10 -22.69
C LEU A 118 8.52 0.77 -23.94
N GLU A 119 7.74 1.85 -23.90
CA GLU A 119 7.64 2.83 -24.99
C GLU A 119 9.01 3.47 -25.30
N LYS A 120 9.78 3.83 -24.26
CA LYS A 120 11.14 4.36 -24.43
C LYS A 120 12.11 3.35 -25.07
N LEU A 121 11.98 2.06 -24.73
CA LEU A 121 12.77 1.00 -25.36
C LEU A 121 12.44 0.82 -26.84
N GLU A 122 11.16 0.93 -27.21
CA GLU A 122 10.74 0.85 -28.61
C GLU A 122 11.27 2.03 -29.43
N GLU A 123 11.29 3.24 -28.86
CA GLU A 123 11.86 4.43 -29.51
C GLU A 123 13.36 4.30 -29.76
N ILE A 124 14.10 3.74 -28.80
CA ILE A 124 15.53 3.41 -28.96
C ILE A 124 15.73 2.41 -30.09
N SER A 125 14.90 1.36 -30.15
CA SER A 125 14.99 0.34 -31.22
C SER A 125 14.75 0.92 -32.61
N LYS A 126 13.77 1.83 -32.76
CA LYS A 126 13.49 2.55 -34.02
C LYS A 126 14.64 3.45 -34.43
N THR A 127 15.27 4.12 -33.46
CA THR A 127 16.41 5.01 -33.72
C THR A 127 17.63 4.21 -34.18
N ILE A 128 17.89 3.07 -33.56
CA ILE A 128 18.95 2.13 -33.96
C ILE A 128 18.65 1.56 -35.36
N ALA A 129 17.42 1.15 -35.64
CA ALA A 129 17.02 0.63 -36.95
C ALA A 129 17.22 1.68 -38.07
N LYS A 130 16.93 2.96 -37.79
CA LYS A 130 17.19 4.08 -38.71
C LYS A 130 18.68 4.31 -38.96
N LEU A 131 19.53 4.11 -37.96
CA LEU A 131 20.99 4.23 -38.10
C LEU A 131 21.58 3.11 -38.99
N PHE A 132 21.03 1.90 -38.91
CA PHE A 132 21.49 0.76 -39.73
C PHE A 132 20.90 0.74 -41.14
N THR A 133 19.79 1.44 -41.38
CA THR A 133 19.17 1.55 -42.72
C THR A 133 19.72 2.71 -43.55
N TYR A 134 20.62 3.53 -43.00
CA TYR A 134 21.24 4.68 -43.67
C TYR A 134 22.61 4.37 -44.30
N LYS A 135 22.92 3.10 -44.55
CA LYS A 135 24.15 2.65 -45.23
C LYS A 135 23.82 1.86 -46.48
#